data_AF-A0A961KCT4-F1
#
_entry.id   AF-A0A961KCT4-F1
#
_cell.length_a   1.000
_cell.length_b   1.000
_cell.length_c   1.000
_cell.angle_alpha   90.00
_cell.angle_beta   90.00
_cell.angle_gamma   90.00
#
_symmetry.space_group_name_H-M   'P 1'
#
loop_
_entity.id
_entity.type
_entity.pdbx_description
1 polymer ?
#
loop_
_entity_poly.entity_id
_entity_poly.type
_entity_poly.pdbx_seq_one_letter_code
_entity_poly.pdbx_strand_id
1 'polypeptide(L)' 'MNQGVWHGATGTAKLLGMRIDRDRPDGSALVSMTVTDDHTNRHGNMHGGLIATVLDTAMGATASLIRGERGAIPFSTIS' A
#
# COMPACT_ATOMS: atom_id res chain seq x y z
N MET A 1 16.11 -10.12 10.38
CA MET A 1 15.50 -9.78 9.07
C MET A 1 14.03 -10.15 9.14
N ASN A 2 13.17 -9.19 9.52
CA ASN A 2 11.75 -9.46 9.76
C ASN A 2 10.99 -9.52 8.42
N GLN A 3 10.63 -10.74 8.02
CA GLN A 3 9.86 -11.04 6.82
C GLN A 3 8.55 -10.25 6.89
N GLY A 4 8.34 -9.36 5.91
CA GLY A 4 7.19 -8.48 5.88
C GLY A 4 5.92 -9.28 5.83
N VAL A 5 5.13 -9.18 6.88
CA VAL A 5 3.98 -10.04 7.06
C VAL A 5 2.93 -9.65 6.01
N TRP A 6 2.75 -10.53 5.01
CA TRP A 6 1.79 -10.38 3.93
C TRP A 6 0.37 -10.73 4.39
N HIS A 7 -0.20 -9.97 5.32
CA HIS A 7 -1.60 -10.16 5.65
C HIS A 7 -2.47 -9.45 4.61
N GLY A 8 -2.91 -10.19 3.58
CA GLY A 8 -3.93 -9.73 2.61
C GLY A 8 -3.40 -8.97 1.40
N ALA A 9 -2.20 -9.27 0.91
CA ALA A 9 -1.61 -8.59 -0.24
C ALA A 9 -2.42 -8.79 -1.52
N THR A 10 -2.85 -7.69 -2.14
CA THR A 10 -3.48 -7.70 -3.47
C THR A 10 -2.48 -8.18 -4.54
N GLY A 11 -2.98 -8.62 -5.70
CA GLY A 11 -2.12 -9.03 -6.82
C GLY A 11 -1.11 -7.94 -7.20
N THR A 12 -1.55 -6.69 -7.23
CA THR A 12 -0.70 -5.51 -7.49
C THR A 12 0.39 -5.32 -6.43
N ALA A 13 0.07 -5.50 -5.14
CA ALA A 13 1.07 -5.40 -4.08
C ALA A 13 2.17 -6.45 -4.22
N LYS A 14 1.83 -7.66 -4.65
CA LYS A 14 2.83 -8.70 -4.94
C LYS A 14 3.66 -8.36 -6.17
N LEU A 15 3.02 -7.93 -7.26
CA LEU A 15 3.67 -7.59 -8.51
C LEU A 15 4.74 -6.50 -8.34
N LEU A 16 4.44 -5.49 -7.55
CA LEU A 16 5.33 -4.34 -7.32
C LEU A 16 6.24 -4.51 -6.09
N GLY A 17 6.16 -5.65 -5.38
CA GLY A 17 6.96 -5.88 -4.17
C GLY A 17 6.61 -4.92 -3.02
N MET A 18 5.36 -4.47 -2.92
CA MET A 18 4.88 -3.59 -1.87
C MET A 18 4.68 -4.35 -0.54
N ARG A 19 5.08 -3.72 0.57
CA ARG A 19 4.76 -4.16 1.93
C ARG A 19 3.70 -3.26 2.54
N ILE A 20 2.68 -3.87 3.14
CA ILE A 20 1.57 -3.18 3.80
C ILE A 20 1.55 -3.59 5.27
N ASP A 21 1.73 -2.64 6.17
CA ASP A 21 1.66 -2.79 7.63
C ASP A 21 0.42 -2.04 8.14
N ARG A 22 -0.53 -2.78 8.72
CA ARG A 22 -1.83 -2.28 9.21
C ARG A 22 -1.99 -2.40 10.72
N ASP A 23 -1.02 -3.00 11.40
CA ASP A 23 -1.10 -3.30 12.83
C ASP A 23 -0.20 -2.34 13.63
N ARG A 24 -0.32 -1.05 13.31
CA ARG A 24 0.51 -0.02 13.91
C ARG A 24 -0.18 0.57 15.15
N PRO A 25 0.55 0.80 16.26
CA PRO A 25 -0.03 1.29 17.51
C PRO A 25 -0.71 2.67 17.42
N ASP A 26 -0.31 3.48 16.43
CA ASP A 26 -0.84 4.82 16.18
C ASP A 26 -2.15 4.82 15.35
N GLY A 27 -2.66 3.64 14.99
CA GLY A 27 -3.87 3.50 14.16
C GLY A 27 -3.65 3.87 12.69
N SER A 28 -2.40 4.00 12.24
CA SER A 28 -2.05 4.25 10.85
C SER A 28 -1.81 2.96 10.06
N ALA A 29 -1.86 3.05 8.73
CA ALA A 29 -1.29 2.04 7.85
C ALA A 29 -0.03 2.58 7.17
N LEU A 30 0.99 1.73 7.04
CA LEU A 30 2.22 2.02 6.31
C LEU A 30 2.30 1.15 5.06
N VAL A 31 2.50 1.78 3.91
CA VAL A 31 2.82 1.09 2.66
C VAL A 31 4.21 1.51 2.21
N SER A 32 5.03 0.54 1.83
CA SER A 32 6.40 0.76 1.37
C SER A 32 6.69 -0.11 0.15
N MET A 33 7.55 0.39 -0.74
CA MET A 33 7.97 -0.30 -1.97
C MET A 33 9.46 -0.05 -2.18
N THR A 34 10.21 -1.09 -2.51
CA THR A 34 11.62 -0.92 -2.91
C THR A 34 11.66 -0.47 -4.36
N VAL A 35 12.29 0.68 -4.63
CA VAL A 35 12.45 1.19 -5.99
C VAL A 35 13.66 0.51 -6.64
N THR A 36 13.47 0.03 -7.86
CA THR A 36 14.51 -0.56 -8.73
C THR A 36 14.54 0.23 -10.03
N ASP A 37 15.53 -0.03 -10.89
CA ASP A 37 15.65 0.65 -12.18
C ASP A 37 14.40 0.47 -13.06
N ASP A 38 13.75 -0.69 -13.00
CA ASP A 38 12.49 -1.00 -13.70
C ASP A 38 11.32 -0.11 -13.25
N HIS A 39 11.42 0.53 -12.09
CA HIS A 39 10.40 1.41 -11.53
C HIS A 39 10.64 2.89 -11.86
N THR A 40 11.72 3.21 -12.58
CA THR A 40 12.10 4.59 -12.88
C THR A 40 11.47 5.09 -14.20
N ASN A 41 11.29 6.40 -14.31
CA ASN A 41 10.95 7.08 -15.56
C ASN A 41 12.21 7.43 -16.35
N ARG A 42 12.06 8.03 -17.53
CA ARG A 42 13.19 8.44 -18.41
C ARG A 42 14.20 9.40 -17.76
N HIS A 43 13.88 9.98 -16.61
CA HIS A 43 14.73 10.90 -15.85
C HIS A 43 15.40 10.22 -14.65
N GLY A 44 15.24 8.91 -14.45
CA GLY A 44 15.81 8.16 -13.34
C GLY A 44 15.07 8.31 -12.01
N ASN A 45 13.95 9.05 -11.99
CA ASN A 45 13.08 9.17 -10.80
C ASN A 45 12.04 8.06 -10.82
N MET A 46 11.47 7.72 -9.66
CA MET A 46 10.33 6.79 -9.59
C MET A 46 9.20 7.27 -10.53
N HIS A 47 8.64 6.35 -11.32
CA HIS A 47 7.57 6.68 -12.26
C HIS A 47 6.36 7.25 -11.52
N GLY A 48 5.83 8.39 -11.96
CA GLY A 48 4.74 9.08 -11.26
C GLY A 48 3.50 8.21 -11.07
N GLY A 49 3.19 7.34 -12.04
CA GLY A 49 2.11 6.35 -11.91
C GLY A 49 2.35 5.34 -10.77
N LEU A 50 3.59 4.90 -10.54
CA LEU A 50 3.91 4.01 -9.42
C LEU A 50 3.83 4.74 -8.08
N ILE A 51 4.21 6.01 -8.03
CA ILE A 51 4.03 6.85 -6.83
C ILE A 51 2.54 6.95 -6.49
N ALA A 52 1.70 7.23 -7.50
CA ALA A 52 0.24 7.27 -7.33
C ALA A 52 -0.31 5.91 -6.86
N THR A 53 0.16 4.79 -7.41
CA THR A 53 -0.25 3.44 -6.97
C THR A 53 0.11 3.15 -5.52
N VAL A 54 1.31 3.52 -5.07
CA VAL A 54 1.71 3.35 -3.65
C VAL A 54 0.83 4.19 -2.74
N LEU A 55 0.56 5.44 -3.12
CA LEU A 55 -0.31 6.34 -2.36
C LEU A 55 -1.74 5.81 -2.29
N ASP A 56 -2.31 5.36 -3.41
CA ASP A 56 -3.65 4.76 -3.48
C ASP A 56 -3.76 3.54 -2.55
N THR A 57 -2.76 2.67 -2.60
CA THR A 57 -2.70 1.49 -1.73
C THR A 57 -2.65 1.89 -0.25
N ALA A 58 -1.91 2.93 0.10
CA ALA A 58 -1.83 3.44 1.48
C ALA A 58 -3.17 4.04 1.96
N MET A 59 -3.83 4.83 1.10
CA MET A 59 -5.15 5.39 1.39
C MET A 59 -6.17 4.27 1.60
N GLY A 60 -6.17 3.25 0.75
CA GLY A 60 -7.04 2.09 0.91
C GLY A 60 -6.72 1.29 2.17
N ALA A 61 -5.46 0.99 2.44
CA ALA A 61 -5.06 0.30 3.66
C ALA A 61 -5.52 1.06 4.92
N THR A 62 -5.39 2.39 4.92
CA THR A 62 -5.84 3.25 6.03
C THR A 62 -7.35 3.26 6.16
N ALA A 63 -8.09 3.41 5.05
CA ALA A 63 -9.56 3.36 5.06
C ALA A 63 -10.08 2.00 5.58
N SER A 64 -9.33 0.91 5.36
CA SER A 64 -9.69 -0.42 5.90
C SER A 64 -9.64 -0.53 7.42
N LEU A 65 -8.96 0.40 8.09
CA LEU A 65 -8.91 0.46 9.54
C LEU A 65 -10.18 1.09 10.13
N ILE A 66 -10.99 1.78 9.31
CA ILE A 66 -12.25 2.35 9.76
C ILE A 66 -13.24 1.22 10.07
N ARG A 67 -13.58 1.08 11.35
CA ARG A 67 -14.62 0.18 11.84
C ARG A 67 -15.83 1.02 12.23
N GLY A 68 -16.97 0.79 11.56
CA GLY A 68 -18.25 1.35 11.97
C GLY A 68 -18.88 0.56 13.12
N GLU A 69 -20.00 1.04 13.65
CA GLU A 69 -20.74 0.43 14.76
C GLU A 69 -21.12 -1.05 14.50
N ARG A 70 -21.18 -1.48 13.24
CA ARG A 70 -21.50 -2.85 12.80
C ARG A 70 -20.28 -3.68 12.35
N GLY A 71 -19.05 -3.20 12.49
CA GLY A 71 -17.83 -3.88 12.04
C GLY A 71 -17.04 -3.11 10.97
N ALA A 72 -16.40 -3.80 10.02
CA ALA A 72 -15.60 -3.16 8.96
C ALA A 72 -16.50 -2.47 7.92
N ILE A 73 -16.12 -1.26 7.48
CA ILE A 73 -16.81 -0.57 6.38
C ILE A 73 -16.15 -1.01 5.06
N PRO A 74 -16.89 -1.58 4.08
CA PRO A 74 -16.33 -1.84 2.76
C PRO A 74 -16.07 -0.51 2.05
N PHE A 75 -14.85 -0.32 1.55
CA PHE A 75 -14.47 0.83 0.76
C PHE A 75 -13.66 0.36 -0.46
N SER A 76 -13.69 1.15 -1.52
CA SER A 76 -12.82 0.98 -2.69
C SER A 76 -12.18 2.33 -2.97
N THR A 77 -10.90 2.33 -3.28
CA THR A 77 -10.26 3.49 -3.90
C THR A 77 -10.56 3.47 -5.40
N ILE A 78 -10.66 4.64 -6.02
CA ILE A 78 -10.76 4.82 -7.47
C ILE A 78 -9.65 5.78 -7.85
N SER A 79 -8.77 5.34 -8.75
CA SER A 79 -7.66 6.11 -9.33
C SER A 79 -7.93 6.39 -10.80
#